data_AF-A0A0G0ZMC0-F1
#
_entry.id   AF-A0A0G0ZMC0-F1
#
_cell.length_a   1.000
_cell.length_b   1.000
_cell.length_c   1.000
_cell.angle_alpha   90.00
_cell.angle_beta   90.00
_cell.angle_gamma   90.00
#
_symmetry.space_group_name_H-M   'P 1'
#
loop_
_entity.id
_entity.type
_entity.pdbx_description
1 polymer ?
#
loop_
_entity_poly.entity_id
_entity_poly.type
_entity_poly.pdbx_seq_one_letter_code
_entity_poly.pdbx_strand_id
1 'polypeptide(L)'
;MFGKKKITARQSINPAVVGQKNGQGGAAFAKGLVSLRDVLAPSVVEVDFDYLKINESFYRTLFVVGYPRFVSPNWLAPLISFDHSLFISMFIYPEKSKAILDDLRRKIAEMEATIQSDMKRGKVVDPKVQVQLDDALSLQAELAKGAERF
;
A
#
# COMPACT_ATOMS: atom_id res chain seq x y z
N MET A 1 39.18 -33.95 13.37
CA MET A 1 40.05 -33.11 12.52
C MET A 1 39.46 -33.10 11.11
N PHE A 2 38.90 -31.96 10.66
CA PHE A 2 38.29 -31.81 9.34
C PHE A 2 39.28 -31.11 8.39
N GLY A 3 39.66 -31.79 7.30
CA GLY A 3 40.57 -31.31 6.26
C GLY A 3 39.82 -30.99 4.96
N LYS A 4 40.08 -29.80 4.42
CA LYS A 4 39.32 -29.03 3.42
C LYS A 4 39.17 -29.69 2.04
N LYS A 5 37.95 -29.68 1.49
CA LYS A 5 37.63 -30.00 0.10
C LYS A 5 37.80 -28.74 -0.77
N LYS A 6 38.77 -28.71 -1.67
CA LYS A 6 38.94 -27.64 -2.68
C LYS A 6 37.89 -27.84 -3.79
N ILE A 7 37.17 -26.77 -4.09
CA ILE A 7 36.19 -26.67 -5.18
C ILE A 7 36.96 -26.30 -6.45
N THR A 8 36.98 -27.20 -7.43
CA THR A 8 37.57 -26.96 -8.75
C THR A 8 36.53 -26.32 -9.66
N ALA A 9 36.79 -25.09 -10.09
CA ALA A 9 36.01 -24.38 -11.10
C ALA A 9 36.05 -25.14 -12.45
N ARG A 10 34.89 -25.43 -13.03
CA ARG A 10 34.78 -25.87 -14.42
C ARG A 10 34.65 -24.65 -15.32
N GLN A 11 35.60 -24.54 -16.24
CA GLN A 11 35.74 -23.52 -17.28
C GLN A 11 34.47 -23.39 -18.13
N SER A 12 34.02 -22.16 -18.34
CA SER A 12 33.13 -21.79 -19.43
C SER A 12 33.94 -21.75 -20.73
N ILE A 13 33.57 -22.64 -21.66
CA ILE A 13 34.12 -22.67 -23.01
C ILE A 13 33.41 -21.56 -23.79
N ASN A 14 34.10 -20.45 -24.02
CA ASN A 14 33.70 -19.44 -25.01
C ASN A 14 34.06 -19.97 -26.41
N PRO A 15 33.16 -20.02 -27.39
CA PRO A 15 33.56 -19.94 -28.77
C PRO A 15 33.75 -18.47 -29.16
N ALA A 16 34.92 -18.24 -29.76
CA ALA A 16 35.42 -16.96 -30.20
C ALA A 16 34.47 -16.20 -31.13
N VAL A 17 34.44 -14.89 -30.91
CA VAL A 17 33.92 -13.89 -31.84
C VAL A 17 34.79 -13.92 -33.11
N VAL A 18 34.21 -14.28 -34.24
CA VAL A 18 34.74 -13.93 -35.57
C VAL A 18 33.71 -13.04 -36.23
N GLY A 19 34.07 -11.76 -36.37
CA GLY A 19 33.20 -10.75 -36.98
C GLY A 19 33.15 -10.88 -38.49
N GLN A 20 32.02 -10.47 -39.06
CA GLN A 20 32.00 -9.71 -40.31
C GLN A 20 30.75 -8.83 -40.35
N LYS A 21 30.98 -7.55 -40.62
CA LYS A 21 29.99 -6.49 -40.82
C LYS A 21 29.04 -6.89 -41.95
N ASN A 22 27.72 -6.84 -41.71
CA ASN A 22 26.71 -6.45 -42.69
C ASN A 22 25.45 -5.95 -41.97
N GLY A 23 24.94 -4.81 -42.45
CA GLY A 23 24.12 -3.86 -41.71
C GLY A 23 22.74 -4.32 -41.29
N GLN A 24 22.25 -3.69 -40.21
CA GLN A 24 20.84 -3.42 -39.85
C GLN A 24 19.80 -4.56 -39.84
N GLY A 25 20.10 -5.78 -40.30
CA GLY A 25 19.18 -6.91 -40.44
C GLY A 25 19.28 -7.99 -39.36
N GLY A 26 20.42 -8.12 -38.65
CA GLY A 26 20.61 -9.15 -37.62
C GLY A 26 19.71 -8.97 -36.38
N ALA A 27 19.48 -7.72 -35.96
CA ALA A 27 18.54 -7.40 -34.88
C ALA A 27 17.08 -7.60 -35.32
N ALA A 28 16.77 -7.45 -36.61
CA ALA A 28 15.45 -7.73 -37.16
C ALA A 28 15.18 -9.24 -37.27
N PHE A 29 16.20 -10.04 -37.59
CA PHE A 29 16.11 -11.50 -37.60
C PHE A 29 15.94 -12.09 -36.19
N ALA A 30 16.66 -11.54 -35.20
CA ALA A 30 16.49 -11.93 -33.80
C ALA A 30 15.12 -11.56 -33.22
N LYS A 31 14.45 -10.54 -33.76
CA LYS A 31 13.03 -10.21 -33.47
C LYS A 31 12.04 -11.17 -34.13
N GLY A 32 12.44 -11.88 -35.19
CA GLY A 32 11.60 -12.88 -35.87
C GLY A 32 11.69 -14.29 -35.27
N LEU A 33 12.60 -14.51 -34.31
CA LEU A 33 12.65 -15.73 -33.53
C LEU A 33 11.69 -15.61 -32.35
N VAL A 34 10.79 -16.59 -32.20
CA VAL A 34 9.87 -16.67 -31.06
C VAL A 34 10.68 -16.65 -29.78
N SER A 35 10.58 -15.56 -29.03
CA SER A 35 11.26 -15.42 -27.75
C SER A 35 10.45 -16.10 -26.65
N LEU A 36 11.09 -16.55 -25.57
CA LEU A 36 10.35 -17.12 -24.42
C LEU A 36 9.27 -16.16 -23.89
N ARG A 37 9.50 -14.85 -23.98
CA ARG A 37 8.52 -13.83 -23.59
C ARG A 37 7.28 -13.85 -24.47
N ASP A 38 7.45 -14.16 -25.75
CA ASP A 38 6.38 -14.26 -26.74
C ASP A 38 5.52 -15.51 -26.49
N VAL A 39 6.15 -16.61 -26.04
CA VAL A 39 5.44 -17.83 -25.64
C VAL A 39 4.61 -17.62 -24.36
N LEU A 40 5.10 -16.81 -23.43
CA LEU A 40 4.41 -16.52 -22.16
C LEU A 40 3.43 -15.34 -22.27
N ALA A 41 3.46 -14.59 -23.37
CA ALA A 41 2.59 -13.45 -23.57
C ALA A 41 1.13 -13.93 -23.73
N PRO A 42 0.16 -13.18 -23.18
CA PRO A 42 -1.24 -13.46 -23.43
C PRO A 42 -1.60 -13.23 -24.90
N SER A 43 -2.59 -13.96 -25.40
CA SER A 43 -3.04 -13.86 -26.79
C SER A 43 -3.75 -12.54 -27.06
N VAL A 44 -4.50 -12.02 -26.09
CA VAL A 44 -5.23 -10.75 -26.20
C VAL A 44 -5.29 -10.03 -24.85
N VAL A 45 -5.15 -8.71 -24.89
CA VAL A 45 -5.33 -7.81 -23.75
C VAL A 45 -6.23 -6.66 -24.19
N GLU A 46 -7.41 -6.56 -23.60
CA GLU A 46 -8.34 -5.44 -23.76
C GLU A 46 -8.27 -4.58 -22.49
N VAL A 47 -8.02 -3.28 -22.66
CA VAL A 47 -7.91 -2.32 -21.56
C VAL A 47 -9.10 -1.38 -21.61
N ASP A 48 -9.94 -1.41 -20.58
CA ASP A 48 -11.03 -0.47 -20.36
C ASP A 48 -10.72 0.39 -19.11
N PHE A 49 -11.50 1.44 -18.88
CA PHE A 49 -11.41 2.26 -17.68
C PHE A 49 -11.85 1.52 -16.42
N ASP A 50 -12.83 0.62 -16.54
CA ASP A 50 -13.44 -0.08 -15.40
C ASP A 50 -12.87 -1.50 -15.17
N TYR A 51 -12.29 -2.12 -16.20
CA TYR A 51 -11.71 -3.46 -16.08
C TYR A 51 -10.60 -3.70 -17.10
N LEU A 52 -9.78 -4.70 -16.80
CA LEU A 52 -8.78 -5.25 -17.71
C LEU A 52 -9.22 -6.68 -18.07
N LYS A 53 -9.30 -7.00 -19.35
CA LYS A 53 -9.59 -8.36 -19.81
C LYS A 53 -8.34 -8.94 -20.47
N ILE A 54 -7.86 -10.06 -19.93
CA ILE A 54 -6.72 -10.80 -20.47
C ILE A 54 -7.24 -12.18 -20.89
N ASN A 55 -7.19 -12.47 -22.20
CA ASN A 55 -7.87 -13.62 -22.78
C ASN A 55 -9.37 -13.63 -22.43
N GLU A 56 -9.84 -14.61 -21.66
CA GLU A 56 -11.23 -14.73 -21.19
C GLU A 56 -11.43 -14.33 -19.72
N SER A 57 -10.37 -13.86 -19.05
CA SER A 57 -10.39 -13.51 -17.63
C SER A 57 -10.50 -12.01 -17.43
N PHE A 58 -11.38 -11.61 -16.51
CA PHE A 58 -11.59 -10.22 -16.12
C PHE A 58 -10.83 -9.90 -14.82
N TYR A 59 -10.19 -8.75 -14.80
CA TYR A 59 -9.43 -8.22 -13.67
C TYR A 59 -9.93 -6.82 -13.33
N ARG A 60 -10.17 -6.58 -12.04
CA ARG A 60 -10.55 -5.27 -11.53
C ARG A 60 -9.84 -5.02 -10.21
N THR A 61 -9.37 -3.79 -10.03
CA THR A 61 -8.80 -3.34 -8.76
C THR A 61 -9.69 -2.24 -8.20
N LEU A 62 -10.13 -2.42 -6.96
CA LEU A 62 -10.94 -1.46 -6.24
C LEU A 62 -10.09 -0.82 -5.15
N PHE A 63 -10.08 0.50 -5.08
CA PHE A 63 -9.49 1.24 -3.97
C PHE A 63 -10.62 1.76 -3.09
N VAL A 64 -10.72 1.23 -1.87
CA VAL A 64 -11.77 1.57 -0.92
C VAL A 64 -11.18 2.46 0.17
N VAL A 65 -11.75 3.64 0.34
CA VAL A 65 -11.45 4.57 1.44
C VAL A 65 -12.62 4.61 2.41
N GLY A 66 -12.34 4.80 3.70
CA GLY A 66 -13.39 4.95 4.72
C GLY A 66 -14.12 3.65 5.05
N TYR A 67 -13.39 2.58 5.39
CA TYR A 67 -14.01 1.37 5.91
C TYR A 67 -14.82 1.66 7.20
N PRO A 68 -15.94 0.94 7.42
CA PRO A 68 -16.70 1.06 8.67
C PRO A 68 -15.81 0.77 9.90
N ARG A 69 -15.96 1.57 10.96
CA ARG A 69 -15.22 1.39 12.23
C ARG A 69 -15.43 -0.02 12.82
N PHE A 70 -16.60 -0.60 12.59
CA PHE A 70 -16.95 -1.95 13.02
C PHE A 70 -17.56 -2.71 11.85
N VAL A 71 -17.05 -3.91 11.60
CA VAL A 71 -17.62 -4.85 10.64
C VAL A 71 -18.26 -5.99 11.42
N SER A 72 -19.51 -6.32 11.09
CA SER A 72 -20.16 -7.49 11.66
C SER A 72 -19.51 -8.77 11.11
N PRO A 73 -19.62 -9.90 11.83
CA PRO A 73 -19.42 -11.20 11.21
C PRO A 73 -20.25 -11.28 9.92
N ASN A 74 -19.68 -11.88 8.87
CA ASN A 74 -20.29 -12.03 7.54
C ASN A 74 -20.37 -10.76 6.65
N TRP A 75 -19.64 -9.68 6.96
CA TRP A 75 -19.65 -8.47 6.11
C TRP A 75 -19.19 -8.71 4.65
N LEU A 76 -18.36 -9.72 4.39
CA LEU A 76 -17.92 -10.13 3.04
C LEU A 76 -18.84 -11.16 2.37
N ALA A 77 -20.01 -11.45 2.93
CA ALA A 77 -20.92 -12.45 2.37
C ALA A 77 -21.18 -12.28 0.86
N PRO A 78 -21.44 -11.07 0.33
CA PRO A 78 -21.72 -10.90 -1.10
C PRO A 78 -20.55 -11.30 -2.00
N LEU A 79 -19.32 -11.18 -1.49
CA LEU A 79 -18.11 -11.55 -2.22
C LEU A 79 -17.89 -13.07 -2.21
N ILE A 80 -18.23 -13.71 -1.09
CA ILE A 80 -18.07 -15.16 -0.89
C ILE A 80 -19.21 -15.94 -1.57
N SER A 81 -20.42 -15.38 -1.59
CA SER A 81 -21.61 -15.97 -2.18
C SER A 81 -21.76 -15.65 -3.68
N PHE A 82 -20.69 -15.21 -4.34
CA PHE A 82 -20.74 -14.91 -5.76
C PHE A 82 -20.79 -16.21 -6.57
N ASP A 83 -21.66 -16.25 -7.58
CA ASP A 83 -21.97 -17.48 -8.34
C ASP A 83 -20.85 -17.92 -9.30
N HIS A 84 -19.71 -17.22 -9.34
CA HIS A 84 -18.57 -17.54 -10.20
C HIS A 84 -17.25 -17.61 -9.45
N SER A 85 -16.27 -18.28 -10.07
CA SER A 85 -14.91 -18.37 -9.53
C SER A 85 -14.27 -16.98 -9.46
N LEU A 86 -13.78 -16.61 -8.29
CA LEU A 86 -13.08 -15.35 -8.02
C LEU A 86 -11.73 -15.64 -7.37
N PHE A 87 -10.70 -14.93 -7.83
CA PHE A 87 -9.43 -14.80 -7.11
C PHE A 87 -9.35 -13.41 -6.51
N ILE A 88 -9.27 -13.33 -5.18
CA ILE A 88 -9.24 -12.06 -4.45
C ILE A 88 -7.89 -11.93 -3.74
N SER A 89 -7.25 -10.79 -3.93
CA SER A 89 -6.08 -10.38 -3.16
C SER A 89 -6.39 -9.05 -2.51
N MET A 90 -6.20 -8.97 -1.19
CA MET A 90 -6.48 -7.77 -0.41
C MET A 90 -5.19 -7.25 0.19
N PHE A 91 -4.97 -5.94 0.09
CA PHE A 91 -3.85 -5.24 0.71
C PHE A 91 -4.41 -4.18 1.65
N ILE A 92 -4.13 -4.31 2.94
CA ILE A 92 -4.60 -3.38 3.97
C ILE A 92 -3.40 -2.63 4.51
N TYR A 93 -3.41 -1.30 4.34
CA TYR A 93 -2.35 -0.40 4.81
C TYR A 93 -2.93 0.50 5.90
N PRO A 94 -2.80 0.15 7.18
CA PRO A 94 -3.28 1.00 8.26
C PRO A 94 -2.44 2.27 8.35
N GLU A 95 -3.06 3.43 8.57
CA GLU A 95 -2.35 4.68 8.82
C GLU A 95 -1.77 4.71 10.24
N LYS A 96 -0.74 5.52 10.44
CA LYS A 96 -0.06 5.67 11.73
C LYS A 96 -0.66 6.86 12.49
N SER A 97 -1.61 6.60 13.39
CA SER A 97 -2.23 7.62 14.25
C SER A 97 -1.27 8.36 15.22
N LYS A 98 0.03 8.01 15.24
CA LYS A 98 1.00 8.57 16.19
C LYS A 98 1.26 10.06 15.96
N ALA A 99 1.41 10.48 14.71
CA ALA A 99 1.69 11.89 14.40
C ALA A 99 0.53 12.81 14.84
N ILE A 100 -0.71 12.39 14.56
CA ILE A 100 -1.92 13.12 14.92
C ILE A 100 -2.06 13.22 16.45
N LEU A 101 -1.79 12.14 17.18
CA LEU A 101 -1.89 12.14 18.65
C LEU A 101 -0.84 13.04 19.29
N ASP A 102 0.37 13.10 18.74
CA ASP A 102 1.44 13.98 19.23
C ASP A 102 1.10 15.46 18.99
N ASP A 103 0.54 15.81 17.82
CA ASP A 103 0.06 17.17 17.55
C ASP A 103 -1.14 17.55 18.44
N LEU A 104 -2.09 16.63 18.66
CA LEU A 104 -3.25 16.88 19.51
C LEU A 104 -2.85 17.09 20.97
N ARG A 105 -1.89 16.30 21.48
CA ARG A 105 -1.31 16.47 22.82
C ARG A 105 -0.66 17.84 23.00
N ARG A 106 0.10 18.31 22.00
CA ARG A 106 0.70 19.65 22.02
C ARG A 106 -0.40 20.72 22.12
N LYS A 107 -1.47 20.59 21.34
CA LYS A 107 -2.56 21.57 21.33
C LYS A 107 -3.35 21.60 22.64
N ILE A 108 -3.63 20.45 23.24
CA ILE A 108 -4.27 20.34 24.56
C ILE A 108 -3.42 21.06 25.61
N ALA A 109 -2.10 20.80 25.64
CA ALA A 109 -1.21 21.45 26.60
C ALA A 109 -1.16 22.98 26.43
N GLU A 110 -1.19 23.49 25.19
CA GLU A 110 -1.29 24.93 24.92
C GLU A 110 -2.58 25.53 25.49
N MET A 111 -3.73 24.88 25.27
CA MET A 111 -5.04 25.35 25.76
C MET A 111 -5.14 25.31 27.28
N GLU A 112 -4.67 24.24 27.92
CA GLU A 112 -4.59 24.14 29.38
C GLU A 112 -3.69 25.23 29.97
N ALA A 113 -2.55 25.50 29.35
CA ALA A 113 -1.63 26.55 29.80
C ALA A 113 -2.26 27.96 29.70
N THR A 114 -3.05 28.22 28.66
CA THR A 114 -3.81 29.47 28.52
C THR A 114 -4.83 29.61 29.65
N ILE A 115 -5.66 28.58 29.89
CA ILE A 115 -6.67 28.60 30.97
C ILE A 115 -6.00 28.80 32.33
N GLN A 116 -4.93 28.06 32.63
CA GLN A 116 -4.19 28.20 33.88
C GLN A 116 -3.56 29.58 34.05
N SER A 117 -3.08 30.20 32.96
CA SER A 117 -2.52 31.55 32.99
C SER A 117 -3.59 32.61 33.26
N ASP A 118 -4.77 32.47 32.67
CA ASP A 118 -5.88 33.40 32.88
C ASP A 118 -6.44 33.29 34.31
N MET A 119 -6.59 32.06 34.83
CA MET A 119 -6.96 31.81 36.22
C MET A 119 -5.95 32.44 37.21
N LYS A 120 -4.65 32.26 36.98
CA LYS A 120 -3.60 32.86 37.83
C LYS A 120 -3.60 34.38 37.81
N ARG A 121 -4.01 34.98 36.69
CA ARG A 121 -4.13 36.44 36.52
C ARG A 121 -5.46 37.00 37.05
N GLY A 122 -6.33 36.15 37.61
CA GLY A 122 -7.65 36.53 38.08
C GLY A 122 -8.60 36.97 36.96
N LYS A 123 -8.32 36.58 35.71
CA LYS A 123 -9.17 36.87 34.55
C LYS A 123 -10.25 35.81 34.43
N VAL A 124 -11.41 36.21 33.91
CA VAL A 124 -12.46 35.26 33.50
C VAL A 124 -11.92 34.43 32.35
N VAL A 125 -11.98 33.11 32.49
CA VAL A 125 -11.55 32.14 31.46
C VAL A 125 -12.41 32.30 30.22
N ASP A 126 -11.80 32.36 29.04
CA ASP A 126 -12.53 32.41 27.77
C ASP A 126 -13.32 31.10 27.56
N PRO A 127 -14.67 31.16 27.50
CA PRO A 127 -15.50 29.97 27.28
C PRO A 127 -15.17 29.24 25.99
N LYS A 128 -14.67 29.95 24.97
CA LYS A 128 -14.30 29.37 23.68
C LYS A 128 -13.13 28.40 23.81
N VAL A 129 -12.11 28.76 24.60
CA VAL A 129 -10.94 27.90 24.84
C VAL A 129 -11.34 26.68 25.66
N GLN A 130 -12.27 26.84 26.60
CA GLN A 130 -12.80 25.74 27.40
C GLN A 130 -13.55 24.70 26.54
N VAL A 131 -14.40 25.15 25.63
CA VAL A 131 -15.13 24.25 24.70
C VAL A 131 -14.14 23.53 23.77
N GLN A 132 -13.16 24.25 23.23
CA GLN A 132 -12.14 23.65 22.36
C GLN A 132 -11.29 22.59 23.08
N LEU A 133 -11.01 22.80 24.37
CA LEU A 133 -10.29 21.82 25.19
C LEU A 133 -11.13 20.55 25.38
N ASP A 134 -12.42 20.69 25.66
CA ASP A 134 -13.32 19.55 25.87
C ASP A 134 -13.47 18.71 24.59
N ASP A 135 -13.65 19.37 23.44
CA ASP A 135 -13.70 18.72 22.12
C ASP A 135 -12.39 17.97 21.82
N ALA A 136 -11.24 18.59 22.10
CA ALA A 136 -9.93 17.98 21.87
C ALA A 136 -9.67 16.78 22.80
N LEU A 137 -10.12 16.83 24.05
CA LEU A 137 -10.03 15.71 25.00
C LEU A 137 -10.93 14.54 24.57
N SER A 138 -12.13 14.83 24.07
CA SER A 138 -13.01 13.81 23.49
C SER A 138 -12.35 13.11 22.31
N LEU A 139 -11.80 13.87 21.36
CA LEU A 139 -11.10 13.33 20.20
C LEU A 139 -9.86 12.51 20.58
N GLN A 140 -9.09 12.98 21.58
CA GLN A 140 -7.94 12.23 22.11
C GLN A 140 -8.37 10.89 22.69
N ALA A 141 -9.49 10.84 23.42
CA ALA A 141 -10.02 9.62 23.99
C ALA A 141 -10.48 8.63 22.91
N GLU A 142 -11.09 9.12 21.83
CA GLU A 142 -11.48 8.30 20.67
C GLU A 142 -10.25 7.72 19.93
N LEU A 143 -9.23 8.55 19.69
CA LEU A 143 -7.96 8.13 19.07
C LEU A 143 -7.21 7.12 19.95
N ALA A 144 -7.15 7.34 21.27
CA ALA A 144 -6.44 6.47 22.22
C ALA A 144 -7.14 5.11 22.39
N LYS A 145 -8.47 5.07 22.30
CA LYS A 145 -9.25 3.81 22.30
C LYS A 145 -9.05 2.97 21.03
N GLY A 146 -8.32 3.50 20.03
CA GLY A 146 -8.14 2.83 18.74
C GLY A 146 -9.40 2.83 17.88
N ALA A 147 -10.41 3.63 18.25
CA ALA A 147 -11.65 3.79 17.49
C ALA A 147 -11.44 4.63 16.22
N GLU A 148 -10.36 5.41 16.17
CA GLU A 148 -9.89 6.15 15.01
C GLU A 148 -8.48 5.69 14.62
N ARG A 149 -8.42 4.52 13.99
CA ARG A 149 -7.29 4.17 13.12
C ARG A 149 -7.72 4.52 11.70
N PHE A 150 -7.26 5.67 11.22
CA PHE A 150 -7.32 5.98 9.79
C PHE A 150 -6.39 5.03 9.02
#